data_AF-A0A940WVJ7-F1
#
_entry.id   AF-A0A940WVJ7-F1
#
_cell.length_a   1.000
_cell.length_b   1.000
_cell.length_c   1.000
_cell.angle_alpha   90.00
_cell.angle_beta   90.00
_cell.angle_gamma   90.00
#
_symmetry.space_group_name_H-M   'P 1'
#
loop_
_entity.id
_entity.type
_entity.pdbx_description
1 polymer ?
#
loop_
_entity_poly.entity_id
_entity_poly.type
_entity_poly.pdbx_seq_one_letter_code
_entity_poly.pdbx_strand_id
1 'polypeptide(L)'
;MKVNMKLKDPAIVQLISFSDDIVSDQKVFFEGTAQQLRDQQFGLEWDGFNLGDRFTVEDNEVKVFKVTEEFGSNLEVSKIKYLIGPTHLDTDKVNKAVN
;
A
#
# COMPACT_ATOMS: atom_id res chain seq x y z
N MET A 1 6.22 17.38 3.66
CA MET A 1 7.56 16.97 4.12
C MET A 1 7.73 15.51 3.72
N LYS A 2 8.64 15.17 2.80
CA LYS A 2 8.96 13.76 2.52
C LYS A 2 9.85 13.28 3.66
N VAL A 3 9.31 12.46 4.55
CA VAL A 3 10.17 11.65 5.41
C VAL A 3 10.68 10.55 4.49
N ASN A 4 11.98 10.58 4.16
CA ASN A 4 12.67 9.49 3.46
C ASN A 4 12.74 8.32 4.43
N MET A 5 11.62 7.63 4.63
CA MET A 5 11.54 6.52 5.54
C MET A 5 11.84 5.25 4.76
N LYS A 6 13.10 4.81 4.85
CA LYS A 6 13.46 3.50 4.30
C LYS A 6 12.67 2.42 5.00
N LEU A 7 11.80 1.71 4.27
CA LEU A 7 11.12 0.52 4.77
C LEU A 7 12.20 -0.55 5.00
N LYS A 8 12.67 -0.62 6.24
CA LYS A 8 13.69 -1.57 6.66
C LYS A 8 13.05 -2.94 6.82
N ASP A 9 13.79 -3.98 6.47
CA ASP A 9 13.44 -5.32 6.94
C ASP A 9 13.58 -5.38 8.47
N PRO A 10 12.71 -6.15 9.16
CA PRO A 10 11.74 -7.12 8.64
C PRO A 10 10.32 -6.57 8.45
N ALA A 11 10.13 -5.27 8.16
CA ALA A 11 8.80 -4.69 8.03
C ALA A 11 7.93 -5.47 7.02
N ILE A 12 6.76 -5.89 7.47
CA ILE A 12 5.78 -6.60 6.64
C ILE A 12 4.99 -5.58 5.84
N VAL A 13 4.98 -5.73 4.52
CA VAL A 13 4.15 -4.98 3.60
C VAL A 13 2.92 -5.81 3.26
N GLN A 14 1.74 -5.20 3.35
CA GLN A 14 0.49 -5.79 2.91
C GLN A 14 -0.18 -4.89 1.87
N LEU A 15 -0.42 -5.43 0.66
CA LEU A 15 -1.22 -4.77 -0.37
C LEU A 15 -2.64 -5.35 -0.31
N ILE A 16 -3.63 -4.51 -0.05
CA ILE A 16 -5.04 -4.89 0.05
C ILE A 16 -5.78 -4.22 -1.10
N SER A 17 -6.27 -5.02 -2.03
CA SER A 17 -7.02 -4.56 -3.20
C SER A 17 -8.52 -4.48 -2.91
N PHE A 18 -9.21 -3.54 -3.56
CA PHE A 18 -10.67 -3.42 -3.61
C PHE A 18 -11.10 -2.96 -5.01
N SER A 19 -12.39 -3.13 -5.35
CA SER A 19 -12.88 -2.94 -6.72
C SER A 19 -13.89 -1.80 -6.91
N ASP A 20 -14.46 -1.24 -5.84
CA ASP A 20 -15.53 -0.25 -5.93
C ASP A 20 -15.38 0.96 -4.97
N ASP A 21 -16.19 1.99 -5.20
CA ASP A 21 -16.17 3.24 -4.43
C ASP A 21 -16.57 3.07 -2.95
N ILE A 22 -17.15 1.93 -2.57
CA ILE A 22 -17.56 1.61 -1.20
C ILE A 22 -16.59 0.66 -0.49
N VAL A 23 -15.49 0.29 -1.15
CA VAL A 23 -14.41 -0.57 -0.64
C VAL A 23 -14.93 -1.94 -0.19
N SER A 24 -15.82 -2.51 -1.00
CA SER A 24 -16.26 -3.90 -0.85
C SER A 24 -15.17 -4.88 -1.34
N ASP A 25 -15.37 -6.16 -1.01
CA ASP A 25 -14.56 -7.28 -1.51
C ASP A 25 -13.04 -7.12 -1.36
N GLN A 26 -12.61 -6.56 -0.22
CA GLN A 26 -11.19 -6.39 0.08
C GLN A 26 -10.45 -7.73 0.05
N LYS A 27 -9.35 -7.79 -0.71
CA LYS A 27 -8.51 -8.97 -0.86
C LYS A 27 -7.05 -8.62 -0.66
N VAL A 28 -6.35 -9.42 0.14
CA VAL A 28 -4.89 -9.33 0.27
C VAL A 28 -4.29 -9.79 -1.05
N PHE A 29 -3.73 -8.83 -1.79
CA PHE A 29 -3.00 -9.06 -3.03
C PHE A 29 -1.57 -9.53 -2.75
N PHE A 30 -0.94 -8.96 -1.73
CA PHE A 30 0.41 -9.31 -1.32
C PHE A 30 0.54 -9.20 0.20
N GLU A 31 1.28 -10.13 0.81
CA GLU A 31 1.77 -10.03 2.18
C GLU A 31 3.16 -10.65 2.26
N GLY A 32 4.14 -9.84 2.65
CA GLY A 32 5.54 -10.25 2.67
C GLY A 32 6.44 -9.13 3.16
N THR A 33 7.76 -9.32 3.09
CA THR A 33 8.70 -8.26 3.48
C THR A 33 8.84 -7.19 2.39
N ALA A 34 9.34 -6.02 2.76
CA ALA A 34 9.71 -4.98 1.78
C ALA A 34 10.69 -5.53 0.73
N GLN A 35 11.68 -6.33 1.15
CA GLN A 35 12.62 -6.97 0.23
C GLN A 35 11.93 -7.88 -0.80
N GLN A 36 10.98 -8.72 -0.38
CA GLN A 36 10.24 -9.58 -1.31
C GLN A 36 9.49 -8.77 -2.38
N LEU A 37 8.88 -7.65 -1.98
CA LEU A 37 8.13 -6.81 -2.92
C LEU A 37 9.06 -6.05 -3.90
N ARG A 38 10.24 -5.64 -3.45
CA ARG A 38 11.31 -5.10 -4.32
C ARG A 38 11.74 -6.11 -5.36
N ASP A 39 12.01 -7.34 -4.94
CA ASP A 39 12.52 -8.41 -5.81
C ASP A 39 11.47 -8.87 -6.83
N GLN A 40 10.19 -8.83 -6.46
CA GLN A 40 9.09 -9.32 -7.32
C GLN A 40 8.58 -8.27 -8.31
N GLN A 41 8.49 -6.99 -7.92
CA GLN A 41 7.67 -6.03 -8.68
C GLN A 41 8.27 -4.63 -8.86
N PHE A 42 8.93 -4.05 -7.86
CA PHE A 42 9.27 -2.61 -7.89
C PHE A 42 10.76 -2.26 -7.92
N GLY A 43 11.65 -3.26 -7.82
CA GLY A 43 13.09 -3.07 -7.82
C GLY A 43 13.65 -2.56 -6.48
N LEU A 44 14.98 -2.60 -6.34
CA LEU A 44 15.69 -2.34 -5.08
C LEU A 44 15.54 -0.90 -4.55
N GLU A 45 15.21 0.05 -5.42
CA GLU A 45 15.03 1.46 -5.05
C GLU A 45 13.63 1.74 -4.49
N TRP A 46 12.70 0.78 -4.55
CA TRP A 46 11.36 0.96 -4.00
C TRP A 46 11.38 0.97 -2.48
N ASP A 47 10.60 1.88 -1.91
CA ASP A 47 10.72 2.21 -0.50
C ASP A 47 9.37 2.56 0.16
N GLY A 48 8.30 1.99 -0.39
CA GLY A 48 6.94 2.28 0.01
C GLY A 48 6.21 3.19 -0.97
N PHE A 49 4.93 3.37 -0.69
CA PHE A 49 4.05 4.26 -1.43
C PHE A 49 3.49 5.36 -0.54
N ASN A 50 3.17 6.49 -1.14
CA ASN A 50 2.40 7.57 -0.54
C ASN A 50 0.93 7.45 -0.92
N LEU A 51 0.07 8.14 -0.16
CA LEU A 51 -1.32 8.31 -0.54
C LEU A 51 -1.42 8.97 -1.92
N GLY A 52 -2.20 8.38 -2.82
CA GLY A 52 -2.39 8.86 -4.19
C GLY A 52 -1.35 8.38 -5.20
N ASP A 53 -0.29 7.69 -4.77
CA ASP A 53 0.68 7.07 -5.69
C ASP A 53 -0.02 6.06 -6.60
N ARG A 54 0.44 5.97 -7.85
CA ARG A 54 -0.11 5.09 -8.88
C ARG A 54 0.94 4.12 -9.36
N PHE A 55 0.54 2.87 -9.62
CA PHE A 55 1.42 1.83 -10.14
C PHE A 55 0.60 0.73 -10.81
N THR A 56 1.29 -0.25 -11.42
CA THR A 56 0.64 -1.36 -12.12
C THR A 56 0.72 -2.64 -11.31
N VAL A 57 -0.42 -3.33 -11.16
CA VAL A 57 -0.57 -4.65 -10.55
C VAL A 57 -1.33 -5.55 -11.53
N GLU A 58 -0.75 -6.69 -11.91
CA GLU A 58 -1.38 -7.62 -12.88
C GLU A 58 -1.93 -6.90 -14.12
N ASP A 59 -1.12 -6.04 -14.75
CA ASP A 59 -1.49 -5.21 -15.91
C ASP A 59 -2.61 -4.18 -15.69
N ASN A 60 -3.06 -3.98 -14.45
CA ASN A 60 -4.04 -2.96 -14.09
C ASN A 60 -3.40 -1.77 -13.36
N GLU A 61 -3.73 -0.56 -13.78
CA GLU A 61 -3.32 0.65 -13.06
C GLU A 61 -4.14 0.79 -11.77
N VAL A 62 -3.45 0.89 -10.64
CA VAL A 62 -4.03 1.08 -9.31
C VAL A 62 -3.50 2.35 -8.66
N LYS A 63 -4.25 2.87 -7.69
CA LYS A 63 -3.91 4.03 -6.85
C LYS A 63 -3.95 3.63 -5.38
N VAL A 64 -3.07 4.19 -4.56
CA VAL A 64 -3.12 4.06 -3.10
C VAL A 64 -4.17 5.01 -2.52
N PHE A 65 -5.14 4.46 -1.78
CA PHE A 65 -6.21 5.22 -1.12
C PHE A 65 -6.06 5.29 0.40
N LYS A 66 -5.29 4.39 1.01
CA LYS A 66 -4.97 4.46 2.44
C LYS A 66 -3.61 3.84 2.71
N VAL A 67 -2.87 4.46 3.63
CA VAL A 67 -1.63 3.92 4.21
C VAL A 67 -1.89 3.76 5.70
N THR A 68 -1.59 2.61 6.27
CA THR A 68 -1.68 2.37 7.72
C THR A 68 -0.39 1.74 8.20
N GLU A 69 0.25 2.38 9.16
CA GLU A 69 1.50 1.95 9.77
C GLU A 69 1.23 1.38 11.15
N GLU A 70 1.78 0.20 11.42
CA GLU A 70 1.83 -0.41 12.73
C GLU A 70 3.29 -0.37 13.21
N PHE A 71 3.49 0.16 14.42
CA PHE A 71 4.81 0.33 15.01
C PHE A 71 5.11 -0.81 15.98
N GLY A 72 6.32 -1.33 15.94
CA GLY A 72 6.85 -2.27 16.93
C GLY A 72 7.33 -1.57 18.20
N SER A 73 7.91 -2.36 19.11
CA SER A 73 8.37 -1.91 20.43
C SER A 73 9.43 -0.80 20.41
N ASN A 74 10.17 -0.66 19.30
CA ASN A 74 11.24 0.32 19.13
C ASN A 74 10.82 1.58 18.34
N LEU A 75 9.51 1.81 18.15
CA LEU A 75 8.96 2.87 17.29
C LEU A 75 9.38 2.75 15.80
N GLU A 76 9.89 1.60 15.38
CA GLU A 76 10.09 1.27 13.97
C GLU A 76 8.81 0.64 13.40
N VAL A 77 8.53 0.89 12.12
CA VAL A 77 7.37 0.28 11.43
C VAL A 77 7.60 -1.23 11.33
N SER A 78 6.73 -2.00 11.96
CA SER A 78 6.74 -3.47 11.92
C SER A 78 5.83 -4.01 10.83
N LYS A 79 4.73 -3.31 10.52
CA LYS A 79 3.84 -3.63 9.40
C LYS A 79 3.29 -2.36 8.76
N ILE A 80 3.21 -2.35 7.43
CA ILE A 80 2.57 -1.30 6.65
C ILE A 80 1.52 -1.91 5.74
N LYS A 81 0.33 -1.32 5.74
CA LYS A 81 -0.80 -1.74 4.90
C LYS A 81 -1.13 -0.65 3.90
N TYR A 82 -1.20 -1.03 2.63
CA TYR A 82 -1.63 -0.18 1.54
C TYR A 82 -2.99 -0.67 1.04
N LEU A 83 -3.99 0.19 1.12
CA LEU A 83 -5.28 -0.05 0.48
C LEU A 83 -5.23 0.52 -0.94
N ILE A 84 -5.37 -0.35 -1.93
CA ILE A 84 -5.18 -0.04 -3.35
C ILE A 84 -6.43 -0.38 -4.16
N GLY A 85 -6.75 0.44 -5.15
CA GLY A 85 -7.90 0.20 -6.01
C GLY A 85 -7.74 0.85 -7.38
N PRO A 86 -8.65 0.60 -8.32
CA PRO A 86 -8.60 1.19 -9.65
C PRO A 86 -8.47 2.72 -9.63
N THR A 87 -7.68 3.28 -10.55
CA THR A 87 -7.40 4.72 -10.58
C THR A 87 -8.62 5.59 -10.85
N HIS A 88 -9.65 5.02 -11.50
CA HIS A 88 -10.88 5.71 -11.89
C HIS A 88 -11.92 5.85 -10.77
N LEU A 89 -11.72 5.22 -9.61
CA LEU A 89 -12.65 5.32 -8.47
C LEU A 89 -12.67 6.74 -7.87
N ASP A 90 -13.85 7.12 -7.38
CA ASP A 90 -14.09 8.42 -6.76
C ASP A 90 -13.36 8.49 -5.41
N THR A 91 -12.33 9.34 -5.36
CA THR A 91 -11.47 9.47 -4.19
C THR A 91 -12.24 9.95 -2.96
N ASP A 92 -13.23 10.82 -3.13
CA ASP A 92 -14.00 11.36 -2.00
C ASP A 92 -14.94 10.32 -1.42
N LYS A 93 -15.54 9.46 -2.27
CA LYS A 93 -16.36 8.35 -1.80
C LYS A 93 -15.53 7.28 -1.10
N VAL A 94 -14.41 6.88 -1.68
CA VAL A 94 -13.51 5.91 -1.07
C VAL A 94 -12.99 6.44 0.26
N ASN A 95 -12.57 7.70 0.33
CA ASN A 95 -12.11 8.33 1.56
C ASN A 95 -13.19 8.31 2.66
N LYS A 96 -14.47 8.44 2.32
CA LYS A 96 -15.58 8.32 3.29
C LYS A 96 -15.82 6.88 3.75
N ALA A 97 -15.52 5.89 2.91
CA ALA A 97 -15.71 4.48 3.24
C ALA A 97 -14.58 3.90 4.10
N VAL A 98 -13.37 4.48 4.02
CA VAL A 98 -12.17 3.95 4.71
C VAL A 98 -11.81 4.68 6.00
N ASN A 99 -12.47 5.81 6.30
CA ASN A 99 -12.30 6.60 7.52
C ASN A 99 -13.49 6.39 8.46
#